data_AF-A0A2G5TJC2-F1
#
_entry.id   AF-A0A2G5TJC2-F1
#
_cell.length_a   1.000
_cell.length_b   1.000
_cell.length_c   1.000
_cell.angle_alpha   90.00
_cell.angle_beta   90.00
_cell.angle_gamma   90.00
#
_symmetry.space_group_name_H-M   'P 1'
#
loop_
_entity.id
_entity.type
_entity.pdbx_description
1 polymer ?
#
loop_
_entity_poly.entity_id
_entity_poly.type
_entity_poly.pdbx_seq_one_letter_code
_entity_poly.pdbx_strand_id
1 'polypeptide(L)'
;MTHLITFALVLISSVSLLKASCPEGFDVVNSKCITITSKRFTHHKALLECSGINAHLVFIQNAIVGYPVTNVGTCVYIDSDNQPLKGRWISATCELDEYHAICESN
;
A
#
# COMPACT_ATOMS: atom_id res chain seq x y z
N MET A 1 27.97 36.04 24.73
CA MET A 1 27.54 34.65 25.06
C MET A 1 26.07 34.38 24.77
N THR A 2 25.17 35.35 24.93
CA THR A 2 23.72 35.24 24.61
C THR A 2 23.41 34.97 23.13
N HIS A 3 24.22 35.51 22.21
CA HIS A 3 24.03 35.32 20.76
C HIS A 3 24.34 33.89 20.25
N LEU A 4 25.25 33.17 20.92
CA LEU A 4 25.55 31.76 20.58
C LEU A 4 24.38 30.84 20.92
N ILE A 5 23.71 31.13 22.05
CA ILE A 5 22.56 30.37 22.56
C ILE A 5 21.34 30.59 21.66
N THR A 6 21.12 31.82 21.19
CA THR A 6 20.03 32.13 20.25
C THR A 6 20.24 31.47 18.88
N PHE A 7 21.47 31.39 18.37
CA PHE A 7 21.76 30.75 17.09
C PHE A 7 21.56 29.22 17.15
N ALA A 8 21.92 28.60 18.27
CA ALA A 8 21.68 27.18 18.52
C ALA A 8 20.18 26.83 18.61
N LEU A 9 19.35 27.68 19.24
CA LEU A 9 17.90 27.49 19.31
C LEU A 9 17.20 27.64 17.95
N VAL A 10 17.68 28.54 17.09
CA VAL A 10 17.15 28.72 15.72
C VAL A 10 17.43 27.49 14.85
N LEU A 11 18.59 26.83 15.00
CA LEU A 11 18.91 25.59 14.28
C LEU A 11 18.06 24.39 14.73
N ILE A 12 17.60 24.36 15.98
CA ILE A 12 16.71 23.28 16.48
C ILE A 12 15.29 23.45 15.91
N SER A 13 14.85 24.68 15.63
CA SER A 13 13.53 24.96 15.06
C SER A 13 13.33 24.49 13.61
N SER A 14 14.43 24.18 12.88
CA SER A 14 14.35 23.65 11.51
C SER A 14 14.12 22.13 11.42
N VAL A 15 14.09 21.39 12.54
CA VAL A 15 14.05 19.90 12.54
C VAL A 15 12.63 19.33 12.60
N SER A 16 11.61 20.07 12.17
CA SER A 16 10.25 19.52 12.10
C SER A 16 9.57 19.84 10.79
N LEU A 17 10.22 19.45 9.71
CA LEU A 17 9.50 18.85 8.60
C LEU A 17 9.66 17.34 8.69
N LEU A 18 9.10 16.74 9.76
CA LEU A 18 8.73 15.32 9.70
C LEU A 18 7.62 15.27 8.65
N LYS A 19 7.98 15.24 7.37
CA LYS A 19 7.13 14.59 6.40
C LYS A 19 6.92 13.22 7.01
N ALA A 20 5.67 12.91 7.31
CA ALA A 20 5.21 11.53 7.30
C ALA A 20 5.47 11.00 5.88
N SER A 21 6.74 10.74 5.56
CA SER A 21 7.16 10.04 4.37
C SER A 21 7.02 8.57 4.68
N CYS A 22 6.58 7.81 3.69
CA CYS A 22 6.34 6.39 3.86
C CYS A 22 7.57 5.67 4.43
N PRO A 23 7.35 4.56 5.17
CA PRO A 23 8.45 3.71 5.61
C PRO A 23 9.33 3.28 4.45
N GLU A 24 10.57 2.88 4.74
CA GLU A 24 11.47 2.36 3.72
C GLU A 24 10.82 1.20 2.95
N GLY A 25 10.88 1.24 1.63
CA GLY A 25 10.27 0.23 0.75
C GLY A 25 8.79 0.47 0.41
N PHE A 26 8.20 1.59 0.84
CA PHE A 26 6.86 2.03 0.46
C PHE A 26 6.88 3.29 -0.40
N ASP A 27 6.00 3.33 -1.38
CA ASP A 27 5.79 4.46 -2.28
C ASP A 27 4.58 5.28 -1.82
N VAL A 28 4.68 6.61 -1.96
CA VAL A 28 3.57 7.53 -1.69
C VAL A 28 2.66 7.57 -2.92
N VAL A 29 1.41 7.11 -2.79
CA VAL A 29 0.37 7.22 -3.82
C VAL A 29 -0.90 7.79 -3.20
N ASN A 30 -1.34 8.97 -3.64
CA ASN A 30 -2.54 9.64 -3.14
C ASN A 30 -2.60 9.75 -1.60
N SER A 31 -1.50 10.19 -0.98
CA SER A 31 -1.37 10.30 0.48
C SER A 31 -1.45 8.99 1.26
N LYS A 32 -1.35 7.83 0.58
CA LYS A 32 -1.20 6.50 1.17
C LYS A 32 0.20 5.96 0.91
N CYS A 33 0.67 5.09 1.79
CA CYS A 33 1.96 4.41 1.65
C CYS A 33 1.72 2.99 1.20
N ILE A 34 2.08 2.67 -0.05
CA ILE A 34 1.82 1.35 -0.62
C ILE A 34 3.10 0.67 -1.08
N THR A 35 3.12 -0.66 -1.08
CA THR A 35 4.19 -1.46 -1.69
C THR A 35 3.61 -2.69 -2.34
N ILE A 36 4.27 -3.20 -3.38
CA ILE A 36 3.86 -4.42 -4.10
C ILE A 36 4.88 -5.52 -3.80
N THR A 37 4.42 -6.67 -3.33
CA THR A 37 5.31 -7.77 -2.97
C THR A 37 5.97 -8.38 -4.21
N SER A 38 7.26 -8.71 -4.10
CA SER A 38 7.99 -9.40 -5.18
C SER A 38 7.55 -10.86 -5.36
N LYS A 39 7.08 -11.50 -4.28
CA LYS A 39 6.53 -12.86 -4.28
C LYS A 39 5.02 -12.84 -4.46
N ARG A 40 4.49 -13.97 -4.92
CA ARG A 40 3.06 -14.22 -5.07
C ARG A 40 2.54 -15.05 -3.91
N PHE A 41 1.30 -14.78 -3.51
CA PHE A 41 0.65 -15.38 -2.36
C PHE A 41 -0.84 -15.60 -2.64
N THR A 42 -1.43 -16.61 -2.01
CA THR A 42 -2.90 -16.69 -1.88
C THR A 42 -3.39 -15.52 -1.04
N HIS A 43 -4.69 -15.20 -1.12
CA HIS A 43 -5.25 -14.06 -0.38
C HIS A 43 -4.99 -14.16 1.13
N HIS A 44 -5.17 -15.34 1.72
CA HIS A 44 -4.92 -15.55 3.15
C HIS A 44 -3.45 -15.30 3.52
N LYS A 45 -2.51 -15.82 2.71
CA LYS A 45 -1.09 -15.63 2.98
C LYS A 45 -0.66 -14.17 2.77
N ALA A 46 -1.22 -13.48 1.79
CA ALA A 46 -0.99 -12.05 1.58
C ALA A 46 -1.37 -11.19 2.80
N LEU A 47 -2.48 -11.52 3.49
CA LEU A 47 -2.87 -10.87 4.74
C LEU A 47 -1.77 -10.99 5.82
N LEU A 48 -1.18 -12.17 5.94
CA LEU A 48 -0.13 -12.45 6.93
C LEU A 48 1.19 -11.75 6.57
N GLU A 49 1.58 -11.79 5.29
CA GLU A 49 2.83 -11.20 4.80
C GLU A 49 2.81 -9.67 4.93
N CYS A 50 1.70 -9.00 4.56
CA CYS A 50 1.57 -7.57 4.77
C CYS A 50 1.60 -7.20 6.26
N SER A 51 0.95 -8.00 7.12
CA SER A 51 1.00 -7.81 8.58
C SER A 51 2.42 -7.94 9.13
N GLY A 52 3.21 -8.87 8.61
CA GLY A 52 4.60 -9.10 9.01
C GLY A 52 5.54 -7.91 8.75
N ILE A 53 5.17 -6.99 7.85
CA ILE A 53 5.93 -5.77 7.54
C ILE A 53 5.31 -4.50 8.14
N ASN A 54 4.52 -4.64 9.22
CA ASN A 54 3.79 -3.52 9.86
C ASN A 54 2.88 -2.76 8.87
N ALA A 55 2.29 -3.49 7.92
CA ALA A 55 1.32 -2.98 6.96
C ALA A 55 0.06 -3.86 7.02
N HIS A 56 -0.89 -3.58 6.15
CA HIS A 56 -2.06 -4.41 5.95
C HIS A 56 -2.32 -4.60 4.46
N LEU A 57 -2.97 -5.71 4.08
CA LEU A 57 -3.41 -5.88 2.70
C LEU A 57 -4.39 -4.75 2.35
N VAL A 58 -4.23 -4.13 1.18
CA VAL A 58 -5.13 -3.05 0.76
C VAL A 58 -6.58 -3.50 0.77
N PHE A 59 -7.46 -2.62 1.23
CA PHE A 59 -8.90 -2.82 1.15
C PHE A 59 -9.53 -1.70 0.33
N ILE A 60 -10.43 -2.07 -0.58
CA ILE A 60 -11.13 -1.13 -1.45
C ILE A 60 -12.37 -0.64 -0.70
N GLN A 61 -12.38 0.64 -0.31
CA GLN A 61 -13.55 1.25 0.33
C GLN A 61 -14.60 1.69 -0.68
N ASN A 62 -14.17 2.27 -1.80
CA ASN A 62 -15.04 2.81 -2.82
C ASN A 62 -14.63 2.27 -4.19
N ALA A 63 -15.46 1.39 -4.75
CA ALA A 63 -15.29 0.91 -6.12
C ALA A 63 -16.02 1.84 -7.09
N ILE A 64 -15.44 2.02 -8.28
CA ILE A 64 -16.14 2.67 -9.41
C ILE A 64 -17.24 1.75 -9.95
N VAL A 65 -18.32 2.33 -10.47
CA VAL A 65 -19.46 1.57 -11.03
C VAL A 65 -18.98 0.56 -12.08
N GLY A 66 -19.48 -0.67 -11.98
CA GLY A 66 -19.09 -1.78 -12.85
C GLY A 66 -17.84 -2.55 -12.39
N TYR A 67 -17.30 -2.23 -11.21
CA TYR A 67 -16.17 -2.93 -10.61
C TYR A 67 -16.44 -3.38 -9.16
N PRO A 68 -15.77 -4.45 -8.69
CA PRO A 68 -14.97 -5.38 -9.51
C PRO A 68 -15.86 -6.06 -10.58
N VAL A 69 -15.25 -6.54 -11.66
CA VAL A 69 -15.99 -7.39 -12.62
C VAL A 69 -16.36 -8.67 -11.87
N THR A 70 -17.61 -8.73 -11.40
CA THR A 70 -18.11 -9.79 -10.51
C THR A 70 -18.62 -10.97 -11.31
N ASN A 71 -18.00 -12.16 -11.18
CA ASN A 71 -18.60 -13.41 -11.71
C ASN A 71 -18.12 -14.72 -11.03
N VAL A 72 -17.12 -14.73 -10.15
CA VAL A 72 -16.46 -16.00 -9.77
C VAL A 72 -16.11 -16.15 -8.28
N GLY A 73 -16.04 -15.07 -7.47
CA GLY A 73 -15.72 -15.23 -6.04
C GLY A 73 -15.81 -13.95 -5.22
N THR A 74 -15.33 -14.01 -3.96
CA THR A 74 -15.44 -12.94 -2.96
C THR A 74 -14.15 -12.12 -2.78
N CYS A 75 -13.02 -12.59 -3.31
CA CYS A 75 -11.75 -11.85 -3.25
C CYS A 75 -11.55 -11.00 -4.50
N VAL A 76 -10.87 -9.87 -4.34
CA VAL A 76 -10.69 -8.86 -5.38
C VAL A 76 -9.22 -8.70 -5.73
N TYR A 77 -8.95 -8.63 -7.03
CA TYR A 77 -7.60 -8.51 -7.60
C TYR A 77 -7.58 -7.43 -8.68
N ILE A 78 -6.41 -6.85 -8.94
CA ILE A 78 -6.19 -6.00 -10.12
C ILE A 78 -5.55 -6.86 -11.20
N ASP A 79 -6.12 -6.83 -12.39
CA ASP A 79 -5.57 -7.56 -13.51
C ASP A 79 -4.28 -6.90 -14.03
N SER A 80 -3.26 -7.73 -14.29
CA SER A 80 -1.92 -7.26 -14.62
C SER A 80 -1.80 -6.72 -16.05
N ASP A 81 -0.68 -6.06 -16.34
CA ASP A 81 -0.44 -5.40 -17.62
C ASP A 81 -0.50 -6.30 -18.86
N ASN A 82 -0.32 -7.61 -18.69
CA ASN A 82 -0.28 -8.58 -19.80
C ASN A 82 -1.59 -9.35 -19.96
N GLN A 83 -2.68 -8.88 -19.37
CA GLN A 83 -3.95 -9.59 -19.33
C GLN A 83 -5.08 -8.78 -19.98
N PRO A 84 -6.18 -9.44 -20.43
CA PRO A 84 -7.24 -8.80 -21.20
C PRO A 84 -7.98 -7.67 -20.45
N LEU A 85 -7.95 -7.68 -19.12
CA LEU A 85 -8.60 -6.68 -18.28
C LEU A 85 -7.57 -5.81 -17.55
N LYS A 86 -6.37 -5.61 -18.10
CA LYS A 86 -5.29 -4.75 -17.55
C LYS A 86 -5.79 -3.56 -16.73
N GLY A 87 -5.33 -3.47 -15.50
CA GLY A 87 -5.61 -2.37 -14.57
C GLY A 87 -7.05 -2.36 -14.02
N ARG A 88 -7.86 -3.36 -14.37
CA ARG A 88 -9.24 -3.48 -13.90
C ARG A 88 -9.33 -4.37 -12.67
N TRP A 89 -10.25 -4.04 -11.78
CA TRP A 89 -10.57 -4.85 -10.61
C TRP A 89 -11.46 -6.03 -11.02
N ILE A 90 -11.11 -7.24 -10.62
CA ILE A 90 -11.83 -8.47 -10.94
C ILE A 90 -12.08 -9.29 -9.68
N SER A 91 -13.17 -10.06 -9.65
CA SER A 91 -13.47 -10.99 -8.56
C SER A 91 -12.98 -12.40 -8.87
N ALA A 92 -12.36 -13.08 -7.92
CA ALA A 92 -12.04 -14.51 -8.02
C ALA A 92 -12.11 -15.20 -6.65
N THR A 93 -11.97 -16.53 -6.64
CA THR A 93 -11.90 -17.33 -5.41
C THR A 93 -10.57 -17.09 -4.71
N CYS A 94 -10.62 -16.83 -3.41
CA CYS A 94 -9.49 -16.40 -2.57
C CYS A 94 -8.27 -17.34 -2.54
N GLU A 95 -8.47 -18.62 -2.86
CA GLU A 95 -7.53 -19.71 -2.59
C GLU A 95 -6.96 -20.38 -3.85
N LEU A 96 -7.47 -20.04 -5.04
CA LEU A 96 -7.12 -20.79 -6.26
C LEU A 96 -5.78 -20.36 -6.86
N ASP A 97 -5.44 -19.08 -6.73
CA ASP A 97 -4.30 -18.49 -7.40
C ASP A 97 -3.44 -17.66 -6.44
N GLU A 98 -2.15 -17.58 -6.76
CA GLU A 98 -1.19 -16.74 -6.07
C GLU A 98 -0.93 -15.45 -6.86
N TYR A 99 -1.07 -14.31 -6.20
CA TYR A 99 -0.86 -12.99 -6.79
C TYR A 99 0.14 -12.17 -5.98
N HIS A 100 0.76 -11.18 -6.63
CA HIS A 100 1.49 -10.15 -5.91
C HIS A 100 0.50 -9.38 -5.04
N ALA A 101 0.87 -9.15 -3.78
CA ALA A 101 0.04 -8.44 -2.82
C ALA A 101 0.40 -6.95 -2.84
N ILE A 102 -0.62 -6.10 -2.66
CA ILE A 102 -0.42 -4.67 -2.42
C ILE A 102 -0.64 -4.43 -0.93
N CYS A 103 0.40 -4.01 -0.23
CA CYS A 103 0.34 -3.72 1.21
C CYS A 103 0.30 -2.21 1.42
N GLU A 104 -0.54 -1.74 2.34
CA GLU A 104 -0.66 -0.35 2.76
C GLU A 104 -0.14 -0.19 4.20
N SER A 105 0.78 0.75 4.40
CA SER A 105 1.24 1.17 5.73
C SER A 105 0.57 2.51 6.11
N ASN A 106 0.35 2.68 7.40
CA ASN A 106 -0.41 3.80 7.97
C ASN A 106 0.52 4.87 8.53
#